data_AF-A0A1D8TR23-F1
#
_entry.id   AF-A0A1D8TR23-F1
#
_cell.length_a   1.000
_cell.length_b   1.000
_cell.length_c   1.000
_cell.angle_alpha   90.00
_cell.angle_beta   90.00
_cell.angle_gamma   90.00
#
_symmetry.space_group_name_H-M   'P 1'
#
loop_
_entity.id
_entity.type
_entity.pdbx_description
1 polymer ?
#
loop_
_entity_poly.entity_id
_entity_poly.type
_entity_poly.pdbx_seq_one_letter_code
_entity_poly.pdbx_strand_id
1 'polypeptide(L)'
;MTPPESNMFPGLSATLREQFYQTVFETHLNQSQYLTLQLLILLLQNYHNVRLSHLAKLFPQPIKYESRVRNLQRFLNLPNLSTKLLWFPIIKQLLKQEVRRRAPNRAQRRRGKKLNLIHQGYLLKIAGSNSMARAKFDDVEFSLG
;
A
#
# COMPACT_ATOMS: atom_id res chain seq x y z
N MET A 1 -1.00 39.53 22.96
CA MET A 1 -0.31 38.31 23.40
C MET A 1 -1.29 37.15 23.28
N THR A 2 -1.41 36.54 22.11
CA THR A 2 -2.26 35.35 21.88
C THR A 2 -1.35 34.12 21.81
N PRO A 3 -1.72 33.00 22.46
CA PRO A 3 -0.88 31.81 22.46
C PRO A 3 -0.99 31.05 21.12
N PRO A 4 0.05 30.31 20.71
CA PRO A 4 0.03 29.57 19.46
C PRO A 4 -0.79 28.28 19.61
N GLU A 5 -1.93 28.20 18.91
CA GLU A 5 -2.80 27.01 18.80
C GLU A 5 -2.18 25.86 17.96
N SER A 6 -0.86 25.79 17.81
CA SER A 6 -0.22 24.86 16.87
C SER A 6 0.13 23.49 17.44
N ASN A 7 -0.16 23.19 18.72
CA ASN A 7 0.31 21.97 19.39
C ASN A 7 -0.75 21.16 20.16
N MET A 8 -2.05 21.30 19.88
CA MET A 8 -3.06 20.67 20.78
C MET A 8 -3.44 19.21 20.48
N PHE A 9 -3.16 18.62 19.31
CA PHE A 9 -3.55 17.23 19.05
C PHE A 9 -2.53 16.42 18.24
N PRO A 10 -1.46 15.89 18.86
CA PRO A 10 -0.56 14.93 18.21
C PRO A 10 -1.25 13.58 17.92
N GLY A 11 -2.40 13.30 18.56
CA GLY A 11 -3.13 12.04 18.47
C GLY A 11 -3.89 11.79 17.17
N LEU A 12 -4.30 12.83 16.43
CA LEU A 12 -5.08 12.67 15.19
C LEU A 12 -4.31 11.95 14.08
N SER A 13 -2.97 12.05 14.08
CA SER A 13 -2.12 11.33 13.13
C SER A 13 -1.88 9.86 13.50
N ALA A 14 -2.04 9.51 14.79
CA ALA A 14 -1.97 8.13 15.26
C ALA A 14 -3.29 7.41 14.98
N THR A 15 -4.42 8.05 15.29
CA THR A 15 -5.76 7.50 15.05
C THR A 15 -6.04 7.27 13.56
N LEU A 16 -5.60 8.17 12.67
CA LEU A 16 -5.74 7.97 11.22
C LEU A 16 -4.93 6.78 10.69
N ARG A 17 -3.78 6.47 11.31
CA ARG A 17 -3.01 5.27 10.96
C ARG A 17 -3.70 4.01 11.47
N GLU A 18 -4.23 4.05 12.69
CA GLU A 18 -4.97 2.94 13.31
C GLU A 18 -6.23 2.58 12.50
N GLN A 19 -7.00 3.58 12.06
CA GLN A 19 -8.18 3.38 11.20
C GLN A 19 -7.81 2.77 9.85
N PHE A 20 -6.70 3.19 9.24
CA PHE A 20 -6.26 2.61 7.97
C PHE A 20 -5.91 1.12 8.10
N TYR A 21 -5.15 0.73 9.13
CA TYR A 21 -4.83 -0.68 9.32
C TYR A 21 -6.09 -1.51 9.56
N GLN A 22 -7.01 -1.02 10.40
CA GLN A 22 -8.28 -1.69 10.67
C GLN A 22 -9.08 -1.94 9.38
N THR A 23 -9.24 -0.92 8.53
CA THR A 23 -9.96 -1.08 7.25
C THR A 23 -9.31 -2.08 6.29
N VAL A 24 -7.97 -2.13 6.21
CA VAL A 24 -7.27 -3.14 5.40
C VAL A 24 -7.45 -4.54 5.97
N PHE A 25 -7.44 -4.71 7.29
CA PHE A 25 -7.63 -6.01 7.90
C PHE A 25 -9.08 -6.50 7.79
N GLU A 26 -10.06 -5.63 8.01
CA GLU A 26 -11.50 -5.94 7.90
C GLU A 26 -11.92 -6.29 6.47
N THR A 27 -11.26 -5.73 5.46
CA THR A 27 -11.55 -6.06 4.05
C THR A 27 -11.03 -7.44 3.63
N HIS A 28 -10.04 -7.99 4.32
CA HIS A 28 -9.39 -9.25 3.95
C HIS A 28 -9.67 -10.41 4.93
N LEU A 29 -10.05 -10.11 6.17
CA LEU A 29 -10.20 -11.10 7.23
C LEU A 29 -11.62 -11.09 7.81
N ASN A 30 -12.13 -12.28 8.10
CA ASN A 30 -13.36 -12.43 8.88
C ASN A 30 -13.11 -12.01 10.34
N GLN A 31 -14.15 -11.62 11.07
CA GLN A 31 -14.03 -11.13 12.44
C GLN A 31 -13.27 -12.09 13.39
N SER A 32 -13.53 -13.40 13.29
CA SER A 32 -12.79 -14.41 14.08
C SER A 32 -11.30 -14.49 13.69
N GLN A 33 -10.99 -14.34 12.40
CA GLN A 33 -9.61 -14.33 11.91
C GLN A 33 -8.88 -13.08 12.36
N TYR A 34 -9.56 -11.94 12.36
CA TYR A 34 -9.03 -10.67 12.87
C TYR A 34 -8.68 -10.76 14.36
N LEU A 35 -9.59 -11.30 15.19
CA LEU A 35 -9.31 -11.52 16.62
C LEU A 35 -8.12 -12.46 16.84
N THR A 36 -8.03 -13.52 16.03
CA THR A 36 -6.89 -14.45 16.07
C THR A 36 -5.58 -13.75 15.71
N LEU A 37 -5.59 -12.90 14.67
CA LEU A 37 -4.43 -12.09 14.28
C LEU A 37 -4.03 -11.12 15.38
N GLN A 38 -5.00 -10.42 15.98
CA GLN A 38 -4.75 -9.46 17.05
C GLN A 38 -4.11 -10.13 18.26
N LEU A 39 -4.61 -11.29 18.64
CA LEU A 39 -4.03 -12.09 19.72
C LEU A 39 -2.62 -12.57 19.38
N LEU A 40 -2.39 -13.01 18.14
CA LEU A 40 -1.07 -13.42 17.66
C LEU A 40 -0.07 -12.26 17.68
N ILE A 41 -0.48 -11.05 17.27
CA ILE A 41 0.36 -9.85 17.30
C ILE A 41 0.72 -9.49 18.75
N LEU A 42 -0.25 -9.52 19.67
CA LEU A 42 0.01 -9.28 21.10
C LEU A 42 0.99 -10.30 21.68
N LEU A 43 0.82 -11.58 21.33
CA LEU A 43 1.76 -12.63 21.74
C LEU A 43 3.16 -12.40 21.17
N LEU A 44 3.29 -11.99 19.91
CA LEU A 44 4.59 -11.70 19.28
C LEU A 44 5.26 -10.45 19.86
N GLN A 45 4.48 -9.44 20.25
CA GLN A 45 4.97 -8.23 20.90
C GLN A 45 5.52 -8.52 22.30
N ASN A 46 4.83 -9.36 23.07
CA ASN A 46 5.24 -9.74 24.43
C ASN A 46 6.31 -10.83 24.44
N TYR A 47 6.28 -11.74 23.46
CA TYR A 47 7.16 -12.90 23.37
C TYR A 47 7.80 -12.93 21.97
N HIS A 48 9.04 -12.46 21.86
CA HIS A 48 9.80 -12.38 20.61
C HIS A 48 10.11 -13.73 19.94
N ASN A 49 9.63 -14.85 20.50
CA ASN A 49 9.89 -16.19 20.01
C ASN A 49 8.81 -16.63 19.01
N VAL A 50 9.16 -16.59 17.74
CA VAL A 50 8.27 -16.89 16.60
C VAL A 50 8.04 -18.39 16.39
N ARG A 51 8.58 -19.26 17.25
CA ARG A 51 8.36 -20.71 17.15
C ARG A 51 6.89 -21.02 17.37
N LEU A 52 6.27 -21.66 16.37
CA LEU A 52 4.86 -22.04 16.40
C LEU A 52 4.49 -22.87 17.64
N SER A 53 5.37 -23.79 18.05
CA SER A 53 5.20 -24.59 19.26
C SER A 53 5.15 -23.75 20.53
N HIS A 54 5.94 -22.67 20.59
CA HIS A 54 5.95 -21.75 21.71
C HIS A 54 4.69 -20.86 21.71
N LEU A 55 4.32 -20.31 20.55
CA LEU A 55 3.07 -19.56 20.38
C LEU A 55 1.84 -20.40 20.78
N ALA A 56 1.80 -21.67 20.37
CA ALA A 56 0.74 -22.59 20.75
C ALA A 56 0.70 -22.92 22.26
N LYS A 57 1.80 -22.77 23.00
CA LYS A 57 1.79 -22.91 24.47
C LYS A 57 1.16 -21.71 25.14
N LEU A 58 1.41 -20.52 24.61
CA LEU A 58 0.94 -19.23 25.16
C LEU A 58 -0.48 -18.87 24.72
N PHE A 59 -1.00 -19.54 23.69
CA PHE A 59 -2.32 -19.25 23.14
C PHE A 59 -3.44 -19.60 24.14
N PRO A 60 -4.29 -18.64 24.57
CA PRO A 60 -5.26 -18.79 25.66
C PRO A 60 -6.55 -19.50 25.19
N GLN A 61 -6.42 -20.64 24.51
CA GLN A 61 -7.57 -21.43 24.06
C GLN A 61 -7.60 -22.78 24.78
N PRO A 62 -8.71 -23.16 25.46
CA PRO A 62 -8.82 -24.38 26.24
C PRO A 62 -9.05 -25.61 25.32
N ILE A 63 -8.08 -25.90 24.46
CA ILE A 63 -8.10 -27.05 23.55
C ILE A 63 -6.76 -27.80 23.62
N LYS A 64 -6.70 -29.02 23.09
CA LYS A 64 -5.45 -29.81 23.05
C LYS A 64 -4.34 -29.03 22.36
N TYR A 65 -3.11 -29.14 22.88
CA TYR A 65 -1.93 -28.45 22.35
C TYR A 65 -1.72 -28.68 20.85
N GLU A 66 -1.78 -29.94 20.41
CA GLU A 66 -1.65 -30.26 18.98
C GLU A 66 -2.71 -29.59 18.11
N SER A 67 -3.93 -29.47 18.64
CA SER A 67 -5.01 -28.77 17.94
C SER A 67 -4.74 -27.28 17.83
N ARG A 68 -4.11 -26.65 18.83
CA ARG A 68 -3.65 -25.25 18.75
C ARG A 68 -2.58 -25.07 17.69
N VAL A 69 -1.59 -25.97 17.65
CA VAL A 69 -0.54 -25.97 16.63
C VAL A 69 -1.14 -26.09 15.23
N ARG A 70 -2.03 -27.08 15.01
CA ARG A 70 -2.72 -27.27 13.73
C ARG A 70 -3.59 -26.07 13.34
N ASN A 71 -4.27 -25.46 14.31
CA ASN A 71 -5.08 -24.27 14.07
C ASN A 71 -4.21 -23.09 13.64
N LEU A 72 -3.14 -22.79 14.37
CA LEU A 72 -2.19 -21.74 14.00
C LEU A 72 -1.53 -21.99 12.64
N GLN A 73 -1.18 -23.24 12.31
CA GLN A 73 -0.67 -23.59 10.98
C GLN A 73 -1.70 -23.28 9.89
N ARG A 74 -2.94 -23.73 10.07
CA ARG A 74 -4.02 -23.48 9.11
C ARG A 74 -4.27 -21.98 8.95
N PHE A 75 -4.27 -21.24 10.05
CA PHE A 75 -4.46 -19.79 10.07
C PHE A 75 -3.35 -19.06 9.31
N LEU A 76 -2.08 -19.39 9.57
CA LEU A 76 -0.93 -18.78 8.90
C LEU A 76 -0.84 -19.15 7.41
N ASN A 77 -1.38 -20.31 7.02
CA ASN A 77 -1.44 -20.74 5.64
C ASN A 77 -2.65 -20.19 4.86
N LEU A 78 -3.49 -19.33 5.47
CA LEU A 78 -4.65 -18.78 4.78
C LEU A 78 -4.21 -17.89 3.60
N PRO A 79 -4.83 -18.03 2.41
CA PRO A 79 -4.49 -17.21 1.25
C PRO A 79 -4.76 -15.72 1.48
N ASN A 80 -5.75 -15.40 2.31
CA ASN A 80 -6.09 -14.03 2.71
C ASN A 80 -4.98 -13.36 3.53
N LEU A 81 -4.18 -14.16 4.24
CA LEU A 81 -3.03 -13.71 5.02
C LEU A 81 -1.74 -13.67 4.17
N SER A 82 -1.85 -13.89 2.85
CA SER A 82 -0.68 -13.93 1.98
C SER A 82 0.10 -12.63 2.07
N THR A 83 1.43 -12.78 2.05
CA THR A 83 2.35 -11.65 2.16
C THR A 83 2.06 -10.60 1.08
N LYS A 84 1.65 -11.04 -0.11
CA LYS A 84 1.38 -10.16 -1.24
C LYS A 84 0.09 -9.35 -1.06
N LEU A 85 -1.01 -9.96 -0.62
CA LEU A 85 -2.29 -9.25 -0.54
C LEU A 85 -2.36 -8.30 0.64
N LEU A 86 -1.79 -8.70 1.78
CA LEU A 86 -1.92 -7.93 3.01
C LEU A 86 -0.80 -6.89 3.15
N TRP A 87 0.46 -7.25 2.84
CA TRP A 87 1.59 -6.34 3.07
C TRP A 87 1.77 -5.29 1.98
N PHE A 88 1.42 -5.57 0.72
CA PHE A 88 1.51 -4.54 -0.33
C PHE A 88 0.67 -3.28 -0.05
N PRO A 89 -0.63 -3.36 0.29
CA PRO A 89 -1.42 -2.15 0.56
C PRO A 89 -0.89 -1.40 1.78
N ILE A 90 -0.43 -2.11 2.81
CA ILE A 90 0.21 -1.51 3.99
C ILE A 90 1.50 -0.78 3.62
N ILE A 91 2.45 -1.46 2.96
CA ILE A 91 3.74 -0.89 2.57
C ILE A 91 3.55 0.26 1.58
N LYS A 92 2.63 0.14 0.63
CA LYS A 92 2.29 1.20 -0.34
C LYS A 92 1.83 2.47 0.36
N GLN A 93 0.99 2.36 1.38
CA GLN A 93 0.52 3.53 2.12
C GLN A 93 1.61 4.11 3.03
N LEU A 94 2.41 3.27 3.69
CA LEU A 94 3.58 3.73 4.45
C LEU A 94 4.55 4.52 3.56
N LEU A 95 4.88 3.99 2.38
CA LEU A 95 5.71 4.68 1.39
C LEU A 95 5.06 5.99 0.92
N LYS A 96 3.75 5.99 0.65
CA LYS A 96 3.02 7.20 0.26
C LYS A 96 3.08 8.27 1.36
N GLN A 97 2.94 7.87 2.63
CA GLN A 97 3.03 8.78 3.77
C GLN A 97 4.45 9.35 3.91
N GLU A 98 5.49 8.51 3.80
CA GLU A 98 6.88 8.96 3.88
C GLU A 98 7.28 9.88 2.71
N VAL A 99 6.82 9.57 1.49
CA VAL A 99 7.00 10.46 0.33
C VAL A 99 6.24 11.77 0.51
N ARG A 100 5.05 11.74 1.11
CA ARG A 100 4.26 12.97 1.37
C ARG A 100 4.90 13.83 2.47
N ARG A 101 5.56 13.22 3.45
CA ARG A 101 6.38 13.90 4.47
C ARG A 101 7.65 14.50 3.86
N ARG A 102 8.27 13.81 2.90
CA ARG A 102 9.38 14.35 2.10
C ARG A 102 8.83 15.25 0.98
N ALA A 103 8.51 16.49 1.31
CA ALA A 103 8.22 17.49 0.29
C ALA A 103 9.40 17.53 -0.71
N PRO A 104 9.18 17.27 -2.02
CA PRO A 104 10.27 17.24 -2.98
C PRO A 104 10.91 18.62 -3.01
N ASN A 105 12.24 18.64 -2.91
CA ASN A 105 13.00 19.89 -2.88
C ASN A 105 12.68 20.70 -4.15
N ARG A 106 12.72 22.04 -4.10
CA ARG A 106 12.30 22.93 -5.21
C ARG A 106 12.95 22.53 -6.55
N ALA A 107 14.18 22.05 -6.53
CA ALA A 107 14.90 21.50 -7.69
C ALA A 107 14.28 20.22 -8.27
N GLN A 108 13.86 19.28 -7.41
CA GLN A 108 13.18 18.04 -7.83
C GLN A 108 11.80 18.33 -8.44
N ARG A 109 11.06 19.29 -7.87
CA ARG A 109 9.79 19.77 -8.44
C ARG A 109 9.96 20.35 -9.85
N ARG A 110 11.04 21.11 -10.09
CA ARG A 110 11.37 21.66 -11.42
C ARG A 110 11.77 20.58 -12.41
N ARG A 111 12.58 19.59 -12.00
CA ARG A 111 12.98 18.46 -12.86
C ARG A 111 11.77 17.62 -13.30
N GLY A 112 10.83 17.33 -12.41
CA GLY A 112 9.60 16.60 -12.76
C GLY A 112 8.74 17.34 -13.79
N LYS A 113 8.57 18.66 -13.63
CA LYS A 113 7.87 19.49 -14.63
C LYS A 113 8.57 19.47 -16.00
N LYS A 114 9.91 19.54 -16.02
CA LYS A 114 10.70 19.47 -17.25
C LYS A 114 10.50 18.13 -17.99
N LEU A 115 10.52 17.01 -17.27
CA LEU A 115 10.30 15.69 -17.85
C LEU A 115 8.90 15.54 -18.44
N ASN A 116 7.86 16.04 -17.75
CA ASN A 116 6.49 16.01 -18.27
C ASN A 116 6.33 16.86 -19.53
N LEU A 117 6.97 18.03 -19.59
CA LEU A 117 6.98 18.88 -20.78
C LEU A 117 7.70 18.20 -21.95
N ILE A 118 8.81 17.51 -21.70
CA ILE A 118 9.54 16.74 -22.71
C ILE A 118 8.66 15.60 -23.25
N HIS A 119 8.00 14.85 -22.36
CA HIS A 119 7.08 13.77 -22.75
C HIS A 119 5.91 14.30 -23.58
N GLN A 120 5.28 15.41 -23.18
CA GLN A 120 4.22 16.07 -23.95
C GLN A 120 4.71 16.54 -25.32
N GLY A 121 5.92 17.14 -25.40
CA GLY A 121 6.52 17.53 -26.68
C GLY A 121 6.77 16.34 -27.61
N TYR A 122 7.21 15.21 -27.07
CA TYR A 122 7.40 13.98 -27.85
C TYR A 122 6.07 13.42 -28.39
N LEU A 123 5.01 13.43 -27.57
CA LEU A 123 3.67 13.04 -28.00
C LEU A 123 3.12 13.97 -29.11
N LEU A 124 3.32 15.28 -29.00
CA LEU A 124 2.92 16.24 -30.03
C LEU A 124 3.69 16.03 -31.34
N LYS A 125 4.98 15.69 -31.26
CA LYS A 125 5.80 15.39 -32.43
C LYS A 125 5.32 14.11 -33.14
N ILE A 126 4.95 13.07 -32.39
CA ILE A 126 4.38 11.84 -32.94
C ILE A 126 3.00 12.12 -33.55
N ALA A 127 2.14 12.85 -32.84
CA ALA A 127 0.79 13.20 -33.32
C ALA A 127 0.85 14.04 -34.61
N GLY A 128 1.75 15.02 -34.68
CA GLY A 128 1.96 15.84 -35.88
C GLY A 128 2.66 15.11 -37.03
N SER A 129 3.48 14.10 -36.74
CA SER A 129 4.08 13.25 -37.80
C SER A 129 3.05 12.30 -38.41
N ASN A 130 2.12 11.79 -37.61
CA ASN A 130 1.01 10.97 -38.11
C ASN A 130 0.00 11.78 -38.96
N SER A 131 -0.21 13.07 -38.68
CA SER A 131 -1.09 13.91 -39.50
C SER A 131 -0.46 14.26 -40.87
N MET A 132 0.86 14.47 -40.94
CA MET A 132 1.57 14.65 -42.22
C MET A 132 1.64 13.36 -43.06
N ALA A 133 1.77 12.19 -42.42
CA ALA A 133 1.72 10.91 -43.11
C ALA A 133 0.32 10.60 -43.67
N ARG A 134 -0.74 11.05 -42.99
CA ARG A 134 -2.12 10.95 -43.48
C ARG A 134 -2.38 11.84 -44.70
N ALA A 135 -1.97 13.11 -44.64
CA ALA A 135 -2.11 14.03 -45.77
C ALA A 135 -1.35 13.57 -47.03
N LYS A 136 -0.15 12.99 -46.86
CA LYS A 136 0.59 12.38 -47.99
C LYS A 136 -0.05 11.13 -48.56
N PHE A 137 -0.92 10.43 -47.82
CA PHE A 137 -1.65 9.27 -48.33
C PHE A 137 -2.87 9.72 -49.15
N ASP A 138 -3.57 10.77 -48.69
CA ASP A 138 -4.72 11.35 -49.38
C ASP A 138 -4.32 12.08 -50.68
N ASP A 139 -3.14 12.71 -50.72
CA ASP A 139 -2.60 13.38 -51.92
C ASP A 139 -2.15 12.38 -53.03
N VAL A 140 -1.77 11.16 -52.65
CA VAL A 140 -1.33 10.10 -53.60
C VAL A 140 -2.53 9.36 -54.20
N GLU A 141 -3.64 9.23 -53.46
CA GLU A 141 -4.89 8.65 -53.99
C GLU A 141 -5.55 9.54 -55.06
N PHE A 142 -5.34 10.86 -55.03
CA PHE A 142 -5.90 11.79 -56.02
C PHE A 142 -5.10 11.88 -57.33
N SER A 143 -3.88 11.32 -57.40
CA SER A 143 -3.06 11.31 -58.64
C SER A 143 -3.11 10.00 -59.43
N LEU A 144 -3.89 9.00 -58.97
CA LEU A 144 -4.09 7.71 -59.65
C LEU A 144 -5.51 7.50 -60.21
N GLY A 145 -6.29 8.59 -60.32
CA GLY A 145 -7.62 8.61 -60.94
C GLY A 145 -7.61 9.20 -62.35
#